data_AF-A0A699XL68-F1
#
_entry.id   AF-A0A699XL68-F1
#
_cell.length_a   1.000
_cell.length_b   1.000
_cell.length_c   1.000
_cell.angle_alpha   90.00
_cell.angle_beta   90.00
_cell.angle_gamma   90.00
#
_symmetry.space_group_name_H-M   'P 1'
#
loop_
_entity.id
_entity.type
_entity.pdbx_description
1 polymer ?
#
loop_
_entity_poly.entity_id
_entity_poly.type
_entity_poly.pdbx_seq_one_letter_code
_entity_poly.pdbx_strand_id
1 'polypeptide(L)' 'SSEYSPPEAGLFVPVFQKEDDPIDAFNHMMSFLTVVVTSRYPATNNQLRTSLNPRQQATTNNGRVTIQPIQGR' A
#
# COMPACT_ATOMS: atom_id res chain seq x y z
N SER A 1 -23.74 2.21 -14.58
CA SER A 1 -22.83 2.19 -13.42
C SER A 1 -22.91 0.84 -12.74
N SER A 2 -21.92 -0.03 -12.96
CA SER A 2 -21.81 -1.30 -12.25
C SER A 2 -21.12 -1.01 -10.91
N GLU A 3 -21.82 -1.22 -9.79
CA GLU A 3 -21.22 -1.14 -8.46
C GLU A 3 -20.15 -2.24 -8.33
N TYR A 4 -18.90 -1.85 -8.09
CA TYR A 4 -17.79 -2.78 -7.91
C TYR A 4 -17.50 -2.91 -6.41
N SER A 5 -17.98 -3.99 -5.80
CA SER A 5 -17.53 -4.41 -4.48
C SER A 5 -16.21 -5.19 -4.60
N PRO A 6 -15.19 -4.91 -3.77
CA PRO A 6 -13.90 -5.60 -3.87
C PRO A 6 -14.03 -7.07 -3.44
N PRO A 7 -13.52 -8.04 -4.22
CA PRO A 7 -13.62 -9.45 -3.84
C PRO A 7 -12.51 -9.84 -2.86
N GLU A 8 -12.89 -10.64 -1.88
CA GLU A 8 -12.02 -11.25 -0.89
C GLU A 8 -11.15 -12.33 -1.55
N ALA A 9 -9.87 -11.99 -1.77
CA ALA A 9 -8.73 -12.87 -2.09
C ALA A 9 -9.05 -14.15 -2.90
N GLY A 10 -9.59 -14.00 -4.11
CA GLY A 10 -9.65 -15.05 -5.12
C GLY A 10 -9.25 -14.46 -6.48
N LEU A 11 -8.24 -15.04 -7.14
CA LEU A 11 -7.67 -14.51 -8.38
C LEU A 11 -8.72 -14.51 -9.50
N PHE A 12 -9.33 -13.34 -9.76
CA PHE A 12 -10.27 -13.15 -10.86
C PHE A 12 -9.52 -13.00 -12.19
N VAL A 13 -10.03 -13.63 -13.24
CA VAL A 13 -9.56 -13.44 -14.63
C VAL A 13 -10.56 -12.51 -15.32
N PRO A 14 -10.18 -11.29 -15.72
CA PRO A 14 -11.09 -10.41 -16.44
C PRO A 14 -11.34 -10.99 -17.85
N VAL A 15 -12.61 -11.09 -18.24
CA VAL A 15 -13.05 -11.55 -19.56
C VAL A 15 -13.63 -10.34 -20.29
N PHE A 16 -13.06 -10.02 -21.45
CA PHE A 16 -13.53 -8.92 -22.30
C PHE A 16 -14.14 -9.49 -23.59
N GLN A 17 -15.29 -8.95 -23.99
CA GLN A 17 -15.97 -9.32 -25.23
C GLN A 17 -15.58 -8.38 -26.36
N LYS A 18 -15.66 -8.86 -27.61
CA LYS A 18 -15.24 -8.09 -28.80
C LYS A 18 -16.07 -6.81 -29.05
N GLU A 19 -17.23 -6.69 -28.42
CA GLU A 19 -18.16 -5.57 -28.55
C GLU A 19 -18.05 -4.56 -27.39
N ASP A 20 -17.18 -4.83 -26.41
CA ASP A 20 -16.95 -3.88 -25.32
C ASP A 20 -16.30 -2.62 -25.87
N ASP A 21 -16.76 -1.46 -25.40
CA ASP A 21 -16.16 -0.19 -25.78
C ASP A 21 -14.65 -0.20 -25.41
N PRO A 22 -13.76 0.10 -26.36
CA PRO A 22 -12.32 0.00 -26.12
C PRO A 22 -11.82 0.89 -24.97
N ILE A 23 -12.49 2.01 -24.69
CA ILE A 23 -12.13 2.93 -23.60
C ILE A 23 -12.58 2.32 -22.27
N ASP A 24 -13.79 1.77 -22.21
CA ASP A 24 -14.29 1.09 -21.01
C ASP A 24 -13.50 -0.17 -20.67
N ALA A 25 -13.14 -0.98 -21.68
CA ALA A 25 -12.27 -2.14 -21.50
C ALA A 25 -10.89 -1.74 -20.94
N PHE A 26 -10.32 -0.64 -21.44
CA PHE A 26 -9.05 -0.11 -20.94
C PHE A 26 -9.15 0.37 -19.48
N ASN A 27 -10.18 1.14 -19.16
CA ASN A 27 -10.42 1.63 -17.79
C ASN A 27 -10.61 0.47 -16.81
N HIS A 28 -11.32 -0.59 -17.22
CA HIS A 28 -11.51 -1.78 -16.40
C HIS A 28 -10.21 -2.55 -16.18
N MET A 29 -9.37 -2.74 -17.21
CA MET A 29 -8.04 -3.35 -17.06
C MET A 29 -7.16 -2.58 -16.08
N MET A 30 -7.15 -1.25 -16.19
CA MET A 30 -6.38 -0.40 -15.27
C MET A 30 -6.87 -0.51 -13.83
N SER A 31 -8.19 -0.55 -13.62
CA SER A 31 -8.78 -0.75 -12.29
C SER A 31 -8.41 -2.13 -11.71
N PHE A 32 -8.53 -3.19 -12.51
CA PHE A 32 -8.17 -4.56 -12.11
C PHE A 32 -6.69 -4.65 -11.69
N LEU A 33 -5.78 -4.09 -12.49
CA LEU A 33 -4.34 -4.08 -12.17
C LEU A 33 -4.07 -3.34 -10.86
N THR A 34 -4.75 -2.22 -10.61
CA THR A 34 -4.62 -1.46 -9.36
C THR A 34 -5.04 -2.31 -8.15
N VAL A 35 -6.15 -3.04 -8.25
CA VAL A 35 -6.63 -3.94 -7.19
C VAL A 35 -5.64 -5.07 -6.94
N VAL A 36 -5.12 -5.72 -7.99
CA VAL A 36 -4.12 -6.79 -7.85
C VAL A 36 -2.83 -6.27 -7.21
N VAL A 37 -2.31 -5.13 -7.68
CA VAL A 37 -1.06 -4.56 -7.17
C VAL A 37 -1.20 -4.15 -5.70
N THR A 38 -2.28 -3.47 -5.33
CA THR A 38 -2.54 -3.04 -3.95
C THR A 38 -2.84 -4.19 -2.99
N SER A 39 -3.46 -5.27 -3.49
CA SER A 39 -3.69 -6.50 -2.72
C SER A 39 -2.38 -7.24 -2.41
N ARG A 40 -1.48 -7.37 -3.39
CA ARG A 40 -0.23 -8.14 -3.26
C ARG A 40 0.87 -7.37 -2.56
N TYR A 41 0.86 -6.04 -2.68
CA TYR A 41 1.83 -5.16 -2.05
C TYR A 41 1.10 -4.09 -1.24
N PRO A 42 0.64 -4.42 -0.03
CA PRO A 42 0.09 -3.43 0.88
C PRO A 42 1.13 -2.32 1.10
N ALA A 43 0.68 -1.07 1.09
CA ALA A 43 1.56 0.06 1.39
C ALA A 43 2.20 -0.16 2.77
N THR A 44 3.53 -0.19 2.81
CA THR A 44 4.26 -0.22 4.08
C THR A 44 4.19 1.18 4.69
N ASN A 45 3.65 1.27 5.91
CA ASN A 45 3.45 2.54 6.63
C ASN A 45 4.79 3.11 7.12
N ASN A 46 5.59 3.66 6.19
CA ASN A 46 6.91 4.27 6.44
C ASN A 46 6.80 5.75 6.86
N GLN A 47 5.67 6.18 7.40
CA GLN A 47 5.48 7.57 7.80
C GLN A 47 6.16 7.82 9.15
N LEU A 48 6.95 8.90 9.22
CA LEU A 48 7.47 9.40 10.49
C LEU A 48 6.29 9.92 11.32
N ARG A 49 5.95 9.19 12.39
CA ARG A 49 4.93 9.61 13.35
C ARG A 49 5.61 10.23 14.58
N THR A 50 5.29 11.49 14.86
CA THR A 50 5.63 12.13 16.13
C THR A 50 4.60 11.74 17.18
N SER A 51 5.03 11.06 18.23
CA SER A 51 4.17 10.80 19.39
C SER A 51 4.04 12.09 20.22
N LEU A 52 2.82 12.55 20.48
CA LEU A 52 2.54 13.71 21.34
C LEU A 52 2.55 13.39 22.86
N ASN A 53 2.80 12.13 23.24
CA ASN A 53 2.75 11.70 24.64
C ASN A 53 4.16 11.64 25.26
N PRO A 54 4.56 12.62 26.09
CA PRO A 54 5.87 12.64 26.71
C PRO A 54 6.05 11.56 27.79
N ARG A 55 4.97 10.91 28.25
CA ARG A 55 5.03 9.88 29.31
C ARG A 55 5.32 8.47 28.78
N GLN A 56 5.28 8.28 27.47
CA GLN A 56 5.45 6.97 26.84
C GLN A 56 6.73 6.97 26.00
N GLN A 57 7.86 6.80 26.68
CA GLN A 57 9.10 6.50 25.99
C GLN A 57 8.99 5.12 25.35
N ALA A 58 9.12 5.03 24.03
CA ALA A 58 9.17 3.75 23.35
C ALA A 58 10.43 2.98 23.77
N THR A 59 10.25 1.79 24.34
CA THR A 59 11.36 0.87 24.65
C THR A 59 11.59 -0.03 23.44
N THR A 60 12.44 0.39 22.51
CA THR A 60 12.81 -0.41 21.32
C THR A 60 13.98 -1.33 21.65
N ASN A 61 13.73 -2.65 21.62
CA ASN A 61 14.72 -3.69 21.95
C ASN A 61 15.53 -4.20 20.73
N ASN A 62 15.09 -3.91 19.49
CA ASN A 62 15.72 -4.37 18.25
C ASN A 62 16.23 -3.20 17.39
N GLY A 63 17.33 -3.38 16.66
CA GLY A 63 17.83 -2.40 15.67
C GLY A 63 18.38 -1.08 16.26
N ARG A 64 18.63 -1.05 17.57
CA ARG A 64 19.18 0.12 18.26
C ARG A 64 20.69 0.23 17.99
N VAL A 65 21.11 1.30 17.33
CA VAL A 65 22.53 1.65 17.10
C VAL A 65 22.88 2.86 17.98
N THR A 66 23.99 2.78 18.71
CA THR A 66 24.52 3.90 19.49
C THR A 66 25.47 4.72 18.64
N ILE A 67 25.25 6.03 18.50
CA ILE A 67 26.15 6.95 17.83
C ILE A 67 26.96 7.70 18.89
N GLN A 68 28.29 7.72 18.76
CA GLN A 68 29.16 8.57 19.58
C GLN A 68 29.38 9.90 18.85
N PRO A 69 28.95 11.05 19.42
CA PRO A 69 29.22 12.33 18.79
C PRO A 69 30.71 12.63 18.85
N ILE A 70 31.32 12.92 17.71
CA ILE A 70 32.68 13.43 17.65
C ILE A 70 32.56 14.96 17.73
N GLN A 71 32.99 15.54 18.84
CA GLN A 71 33.02 17.00 18.96
C GLN A 71 34.18 17.54 18.12
N GLY A 72 33.85 18.30 17.08
CA GLY A 72 34.85 18.99 16.24
C GLY A 72 35.67 19.97 17.09
N ARG A 73 36.96 20.04 16.82
CA ARG A 73 37.89 20.97 17.46
C ARG A 73 37.84 22.35 16.80
#